data_AF-A0A8S1EAI5-F1
#
_entry.id   AF-A0A8S1EAI5-F1
#
_cell.length_a   1.000
_cell.length_b   1.000
_cell.length_c   1.000
_cell.angle_alpha   90.00
_cell.angle_beta   90.00
_cell.angle_gamma   90.00
#
_symmetry.space_group_name_H-M   'P 1'
#
loop_
_entity.id
_entity.type
_entity.pdbx_description
1 polymer ?
#
loop_
_entity_poly.entity_id
_entity_poly.type
_entity_poly.pdbx_seq_one_letter_code
_entity_poly.pdbx_strand_id
1 'polypeptide(L)'
;MSRATVVILLCVSLVEGQTNRFKACSKSVNLGVTFYTAKELEPILKCAEKPFYTNPDDTDTMISNGKSCVINNSMNKAIPALSLYNGFNGCTDLMALLNKLMTPFLNQTKPVINLALKVLNNCKKNNKKTGAAKQEACMNQIYGKCIGSVTRKFVDKVCKALAKKMNAKEWGCAKEYLPKVVDVSSYSCYKIVK
;
A
#
# COMPACT_ATOMS: atom_id res chain seq x y z
N MET A 1 16.13 2.19 -2.93
CA MET A 1 14.89 1.84 -3.70
C MET A 1 13.67 1.70 -2.78
N SER A 2 12.49 1.73 -3.39
CA SER A 2 11.42 2.72 -3.12
C SER A 2 10.51 2.45 -1.90
N ARG A 3 10.24 3.51 -1.11
CA ARG A 3 9.39 3.52 0.09
C ARG A 3 7.87 3.65 -0.19
N ALA A 4 7.42 3.74 -1.46
CA ALA A 4 5.99 3.88 -1.80
C ALA A 4 5.22 2.56 -1.97
N THR A 5 5.86 1.51 -2.48
CA THR A 5 5.11 0.35 -3.01
C THR A 5 4.45 -0.51 -1.92
N VAL A 6 4.99 -0.47 -0.69
CA VAL A 6 4.49 -1.23 0.47
C VAL A 6 3.13 -0.72 0.97
N VAL A 7 2.79 0.52 0.63
CA VAL A 7 1.69 1.30 1.22
C VAL A 7 0.36 1.15 0.48
N ILE A 8 0.40 0.91 -0.82
CA ILE A 8 -0.79 0.86 -1.69
C ILE A 8 -1.65 -0.41 -1.42
N LEU A 9 -1.07 -1.43 -0.78
CA LEU A 9 -1.61 -2.79 -0.64
C LEU A 9 -2.64 -3.02 0.50
N LEU A 10 -2.91 -2.06 1.38
CA LEU A 10 -3.58 -2.30 2.69
C LEU A 10 -5.13 -2.23 2.72
N CYS A 11 -5.84 -2.28 1.59
CA CYS A 11 -6.91 -1.28 1.39
C CYS A 11 -8.31 -1.71 0.83
N VAL A 12 -9.02 -2.80 1.24
CA VAL A 12 -10.53 -3.04 1.03
C VAL A 12 -11.13 -4.49 1.13
N SER A 13 -12.40 -4.69 1.48
CA SER A 13 -13.26 -5.75 0.91
C SER A 13 -14.67 -5.26 0.55
N LEU A 14 -15.31 -5.97 -0.39
CA LEU A 14 -16.53 -6.81 -0.27
C LEU A 14 -16.45 -7.82 -1.45
N VAL A 15 -17.07 -9.01 -1.51
CA VAL A 15 -17.80 -9.88 -0.55
C VAL A 15 -17.48 -11.36 -0.90
N GLU A 16 -18.01 -12.37 -0.18
CA GLU A 16 -18.08 -13.85 -0.44
C GLU A 16 -17.04 -14.66 -1.25
N GLY A 17 -16.92 -15.96 -0.91
CA GLY A 17 -16.01 -16.94 -1.54
C GLY A 17 -14.50 -16.80 -1.27
N GLN A 18 -14.00 -15.57 -1.10
CA GLN A 18 -12.56 -15.28 -1.04
C GLN A 18 -12.06 -14.89 0.37
N THR A 19 -10.76 -15.06 0.62
CA THR A 19 -10.09 -14.58 1.84
C THR A 19 -10.21 -13.05 1.94
N ASN A 20 -10.20 -12.48 3.14
CA ASN A 20 -10.21 -11.01 3.27
C ASN A 20 -8.92 -10.38 2.73
N ARG A 21 -7.82 -11.15 2.66
CA ARG A 21 -6.58 -10.77 1.95
C ARG A 21 -6.84 -10.56 0.46
N PHE A 22 -7.39 -11.56 -0.24
CA PHE A 22 -7.68 -11.39 -1.67
C PHE A 22 -8.66 -10.25 -1.93
N LYS A 23 -9.67 -10.08 -1.06
CA LYS A 23 -10.57 -8.92 -1.16
C LYS A 23 -9.81 -7.58 -1.03
N ALA A 24 -8.76 -7.50 -0.18
CA ALA A 24 -7.85 -6.34 -0.05
C ALA A 24 -7.12 -6.04 -1.35
N CYS A 25 -6.76 -7.06 -2.10
CA CYS A 25 -6.25 -6.94 -3.45
C CYS A 25 -7.34 -6.47 -4.44
N SER A 26 -8.56 -7.01 -4.37
CA SER A 26 -9.65 -6.79 -5.35
C SER A 26 -10.10 -5.33 -5.52
N LYS A 27 -10.27 -4.54 -4.45
CA LYS A 27 -10.51 -3.09 -4.60
C LYS A 27 -9.24 -2.24 -4.42
N SER A 28 -8.05 -2.81 -4.17
CA SER A 28 -6.84 -2.07 -4.56
C SER A 28 -6.92 -1.79 -6.08
N VAL A 29 -7.35 -2.79 -6.85
CA VAL A 29 -7.73 -2.63 -8.27
C VAL A 29 -8.93 -1.70 -8.48
N ASN A 30 -10.09 -1.88 -7.83
CA ASN A 30 -11.25 -0.98 -8.03
C ASN A 30 -11.05 0.47 -7.50
N LEU A 31 -10.09 0.71 -6.61
CA LEU A 31 -9.63 2.07 -6.25
C LEU A 31 -8.73 2.66 -7.33
N GLY A 32 -8.16 1.83 -8.21
CA GLY A 32 -7.48 2.26 -9.43
C GLY A 32 -6.17 1.54 -9.71
N VAL A 33 -5.67 0.60 -8.89
CA VAL A 33 -4.41 -0.10 -9.23
C VAL A 33 -4.58 -0.86 -10.55
N THR A 34 -3.80 -0.47 -11.56
CA THR A 34 -3.81 -1.07 -12.91
C THR A 34 -2.56 -1.91 -13.17
N PHE A 35 -1.45 -1.64 -12.49
CA PHE A 35 -0.19 -2.36 -12.75
C PHE A 35 -0.26 -3.85 -12.38
N TYR A 36 -0.93 -4.17 -11.26
CA TYR A 36 -1.12 -5.54 -10.78
C TYR A 36 -2.61 -5.87 -10.69
N THR A 37 -2.98 -7.08 -11.11
CA THR A 37 -4.29 -7.67 -10.81
C THR A 37 -4.38 -8.09 -9.34
N ALA A 38 -5.60 -8.35 -8.87
CA ALA A 38 -5.82 -8.83 -7.50
C ALA A 38 -5.08 -10.15 -7.19
N LYS A 39 -4.97 -11.05 -8.18
CA LYS A 39 -4.23 -12.32 -8.06
C LYS A 39 -2.73 -12.13 -7.90
N GLU A 40 -2.17 -11.10 -8.51
CA GLU A 40 -0.73 -10.78 -8.42
C GLU A 40 -0.40 -10.03 -7.12
N LEU A 41 -1.34 -9.22 -6.60
CA LEU A 41 -1.19 -8.54 -5.32
C LEU A 41 -1.27 -9.49 -4.11
N GLU A 42 -2.03 -10.59 -4.17
CA GLU A 42 -2.20 -11.50 -3.01
C GLU A 42 -0.88 -12.13 -2.49
N PRO A 43 0.01 -12.70 -3.33
CA PRO A 43 1.28 -13.26 -2.85
C PRO A 43 2.24 -12.16 -2.34
N ILE A 44 2.26 -10.99 -2.99
CA ILE A 44 3.01 -9.81 -2.50
C ILE A 44 2.55 -9.44 -1.09
N LEU A 45 1.23 -9.36 -0.88
CA LEU A 45 0.62 -8.99 0.40
C LEU A 45 0.93 -10.04 1.47
N LYS A 46 0.70 -11.32 1.18
CA LYS A 46 0.99 -12.44 2.09
C LYS A 46 2.45 -12.46 2.57
N CYS A 47 3.39 -12.17 1.66
CA CYS A 47 4.81 -12.03 2.00
C CYS A 47 5.07 -10.83 2.92
N ALA A 48 4.41 -9.68 2.67
CA ALA A 48 4.63 -8.43 3.40
C ALA A 48 4.15 -8.45 4.86
N GLU A 49 3.24 -9.35 5.23
CA GLU A 49 2.54 -9.38 6.53
C GLU A 49 3.40 -9.72 7.75
N LYS A 50 4.44 -10.56 7.60
CA LYS A 50 5.15 -11.17 8.74
C LYS A 50 5.78 -10.14 9.70
N PRO A 51 6.46 -9.08 9.25
CA PRO A 51 6.98 -8.06 10.15
C PRO A 51 5.87 -7.34 10.92
N PHE A 52 4.79 -6.92 10.25
CA PHE A 52 3.66 -6.25 10.92
C PHE A 52 2.99 -7.15 11.97
N TYR A 53 2.82 -8.44 11.68
CA TYR A 53 2.33 -9.38 12.68
C TYR A 53 3.32 -9.55 13.86
N THR A 54 4.62 -9.57 13.59
CA THR A 54 5.66 -9.77 14.62
C THR A 54 5.82 -8.52 15.49
N ASN A 55 6.31 -7.44 14.90
CA ASN A 55 6.59 -6.14 15.52
C ASN A 55 6.00 -5.02 14.64
N PRO A 56 4.78 -4.54 14.91
CA PRO A 56 4.13 -3.53 14.09
C PRO A 56 4.68 -2.11 14.27
N ASP A 57 5.57 -1.90 15.25
CA ASP A 57 6.24 -0.61 15.49
C ASP A 57 7.54 -0.49 14.69
N ASP A 58 8.11 -1.61 14.22
CA ASP A 58 9.28 -1.64 13.33
C ASP A 58 8.88 -1.37 11.87
N THR A 59 8.61 -0.10 11.61
CA THR A 59 8.21 0.38 10.29
C THR A 59 9.29 0.22 9.23
N ASP A 60 10.58 0.25 9.58
CA ASP A 60 11.67 0.10 8.62
C ASP A 60 11.85 -1.35 8.16
N THR A 61 11.74 -2.35 9.05
CA THR A 61 11.70 -3.76 8.64
C THR A 61 10.44 -4.06 7.82
N MET A 62 9.28 -3.51 8.18
CA MET A 62 8.05 -3.62 7.36
C MET A 62 8.27 -3.06 5.94
N ILE A 63 8.87 -1.87 5.84
CA ILE A 63 9.20 -1.21 4.57
C ILE A 63 10.22 -2.03 3.77
N SER A 64 11.26 -2.56 4.40
CA SER A 64 12.31 -3.33 3.74
C SER A 64 11.76 -4.65 3.20
N ASN A 65 11.08 -5.43 4.05
CA ASN A 65 10.43 -6.68 3.67
C ASN A 65 9.39 -6.48 2.56
N GLY A 66 8.54 -5.44 2.67
CA GLY A 66 7.54 -5.14 1.64
C GLY A 66 8.14 -4.88 0.25
N LYS A 67 9.33 -4.24 0.16
CA LYS A 67 10.05 -4.08 -1.11
C LYS A 67 10.50 -5.41 -1.68
N SER A 68 11.15 -6.25 -0.85
CA SER A 68 11.60 -7.58 -1.26
C SER A 68 10.42 -8.45 -1.71
N CYS A 69 9.29 -8.37 -1.01
CA CYS A 69 8.06 -9.05 -1.39
C CYS A 69 7.50 -8.59 -2.73
N VAL A 70 7.49 -7.28 -3.02
CA VAL A 70 7.13 -6.76 -4.35
C VAL A 70 8.08 -7.30 -5.42
N ILE A 71 9.40 -7.18 -5.22
CA ILE A 71 10.41 -7.60 -6.21
C ILE A 71 10.28 -9.10 -6.51
N ASN A 72 10.30 -9.93 -5.46
CA ASN A 72 10.34 -11.39 -5.59
C ASN A 72 9.03 -11.99 -6.11
N ASN A 73 7.90 -11.28 -6.03
CA ASN A 73 6.59 -11.74 -6.51
C ASN A 73 6.08 -10.92 -7.72
N SER A 74 6.90 -10.04 -8.33
CA SER A 74 6.49 -9.26 -9.50
C SER A 74 6.44 -10.06 -10.81
N MET A 75 7.00 -11.28 -10.85
CA MET A 75 6.97 -12.16 -12.03
C MET A 75 7.40 -11.42 -13.32
N ASN A 76 6.62 -11.53 -14.41
CA ASN A 76 6.85 -10.84 -15.69
C ASN A 76 6.81 -9.30 -15.60
N LYS A 77 6.33 -8.72 -14.49
CA LYS A 77 6.29 -7.25 -14.28
C LYS A 77 7.58 -6.67 -13.72
N ALA A 78 8.59 -7.49 -13.39
CA ALA A 78 9.87 -7.00 -12.89
C ALA A 78 10.58 -6.04 -13.87
N ILE A 79 10.61 -6.38 -15.16
CA ILE A 79 11.21 -5.54 -16.23
C ILE A 79 10.47 -4.19 -16.39
N PRO A 80 9.13 -4.15 -16.61
CA PRO A 80 8.43 -2.87 -16.70
C PRO A 80 8.47 -2.07 -15.38
N ALA A 81 8.50 -2.72 -14.21
CA ALA A 81 8.68 -2.02 -12.94
C ALA A 81 10.06 -1.34 -12.83
N LEU A 82 11.13 -1.99 -13.33
CA LEU A 82 12.47 -1.40 -13.42
C LEU A 82 12.51 -0.21 -14.40
N SER A 83 11.87 -0.35 -15.57
CA SER A 83 11.73 0.75 -16.54
C SER A 83 11.01 1.97 -15.94
N LEU A 84 9.89 1.74 -15.24
CA LEU A 84 9.16 2.77 -14.51
C LEU A 84 9.99 3.41 -13.39
N TYR A 85 10.75 2.62 -12.64
CA TYR A 85 11.66 3.12 -11.60
C TYR A 85 12.74 4.03 -12.21
N ASN A 86 13.40 3.59 -13.28
CA ASN A 86 14.46 4.34 -13.95
C ASN A 86 13.93 5.66 -14.55
N GLY A 87 12.76 5.61 -15.22
CA GLY A 87 12.11 6.81 -15.76
C GLY A 87 11.76 7.83 -14.67
N PHE A 88 11.06 7.40 -13.62
CA PHE A 88 10.72 8.29 -12.50
C PHE A 88 12.00 8.87 -11.87
N ASN A 89 13.02 8.04 -11.64
CA ASN A 89 14.28 8.48 -11.04
C ASN A 89 15.08 9.44 -11.94
N GLY A 90 14.94 9.36 -13.27
CA GLY A 90 15.47 10.34 -14.22
C GLY A 90 14.72 11.67 -14.17
N CYS A 91 13.42 11.65 -13.89
CA CYS A 91 12.60 12.86 -13.73
C CYS A 91 12.88 13.58 -12.39
N THR A 92 12.98 12.85 -11.28
CA THR A 92 13.32 13.37 -9.94
C THR A 92 13.95 12.28 -9.09
N ASP A 93 14.78 12.62 -8.10
CA ASP A 93 15.26 11.64 -7.11
C ASP A 93 14.06 11.02 -6.40
N LEU A 94 13.75 9.78 -6.79
CA LEU A 94 12.61 9.04 -6.29
C LEU A 94 12.84 8.62 -4.83
N MET A 95 14.09 8.42 -4.41
CA MET A 95 14.40 8.07 -3.03
C MET A 95 14.27 9.24 -2.07
N ALA A 96 14.78 10.41 -2.43
CA ALA A 96 14.57 11.65 -1.68
C ALA A 96 13.08 11.99 -1.59
N LEU A 97 12.35 11.93 -2.71
CA LEU A 97 10.91 12.19 -2.74
C LEU A 97 10.14 11.24 -1.82
N LEU A 98 10.47 9.95 -1.80
CA LEU A 98 9.76 8.98 -0.97
C LEU A 98 10.11 9.09 0.52
N ASN A 99 11.35 9.46 0.85
CA ASN A 99 11.73 9.80 2.23
C ASN A 99 10.93 11.02 2.71
N LYS A 100 10.86 12.07 1.90
CA LYS A 100 10.10 13.30 2.14
C LYS A 100 8.59 13.07 2.33
N LEU A 101 8.01 12.12 1.59
CA LEU A 101 6.58 11.80 1.65
C LEU A 101 6.18 10.78 2.72
N MET A 102 7.12 10.03 3.29
CA MET A 102 6.83 8.96 4.26
C MET A 102 6.10 9.48 5.52
N THR A 103 6.66 10.45 6.23
CA THR A 103 6.03 11.00 7.45
C THR A 103 4.68 11.67 7.16
N PRO A 104 4.52 12.50 6.10
CA PRO A 104 3.21 12.96 5.66
C PRO A 104 2.21 11.82 5.40
N PHE A 105 2.63 10.73 4.75
CA PHE A 105 1.78 9.58 4.47
C PHE A 105 1.32 8.88 5.76
N LEU A 106 2.24 8.55 6.66
CA LEU A 106 1.94 7.89 7.94
C LEU A 106 0.98 8.73 8.78
N ASN A 107 1.16 10.05 8.80
CA ASN A 107 0.27 10.97 9.51
C ASN A 107 -1.16 10.98 8.95
N GLN A 108 -1.34 10.88 7.63
CA GLN A 108 -2.69 10.80 7.04
C GLN A 108 -3.36 9.43 7.26
N THR A 109 -2.57 8.36 7.39
CA THR A 109 -3.07 6.98 7.50
C THR A 109 -3.12 6.43 8.92
N LYS A 110 -2.60 7.19 9.91
CA LYS A 110 -2.68 6.91 11.35
C LYS A 110 -4.06 6.40 11.85
N PRO A 111 -5.22 6.90 11.39
CA PRO A 111 -6.51 6.33 11.80
C PRO A 111 -6.71 4.85 11.41
N VAL A 112 -6.24 4.47 10.21
CA VAL A 112 -6.30 3.09 9.70
C VAL A 112 -5.26 2.21 10.38
N ILE A 113 -4.04 2.75 10.61
CA ILE A 113 -2.98 2.06 11.35
C ILE A 113 -3.44 1.74 12.78
N ASN A 114 -4.00 2.73 13.51
CA ASN A 114 -4.50 2.54 14.86
C ASN A 114 -5.62 1.48 14.93
N LEU A 115 -6.51 1.43 13.92
CA LEU A 115 -7.53 0.39 13.80
C LEU A 115 -6.89 -0.99 13.58
N ALA A 116 -5.90 -1.09 12.69
CA ALA A 116 -5.18 -2.34 12.41
C ALA A 116 -4.44 -2.86 13.66
N LEU A 117 -3.75 -1.98 14.40
CA LEU A 117 -3.08 -2.30 15.67
C LEU A 117 -4.07 -2.82 16.72
N LYS A 118 -5.22 -2.13 16.89
CA LYS A 118 -6.27 -2.56 17.82
C LYS A 118 -6.81 -3.95 17.48
N VAL A 119 -7.03 -4.24 16.20
CA VAL A 119 -7.51 -5.55 15.74
C VAL A 119 -6.44 -6.63 15.89
N LEU A 120 -5.18 -6.32 15.55
CA LEU A 120 -4.03 -7.23 15.73
C LEU A 120 -3.86 -7.62 17.19
N ASN A 121 -3.84 -6.65 18.11
CA ASN A 121 -3.63 -6.89 19.53
C ASN A 121 -4.78 -7.68 20.16
N ASN A 122 -6.03 -7.34 19.81
CA ASN A 122 -7.21 -8.10 20.24
C ASN A 122 -7.19 -9.54 19.72
N CYS A 123 -6.79 -9.76 18.45
CA CYS A 123 -6.65 -11.10 17.90
C CYS A 123 -5.51 -11.89 18.57
N LYS A 124 -4.34 -11.27 18.77
CA LYS A 124 -3.20 -11.88 19.47
C LYS A 124 -3.61 -12.35 20.88
N LYS A 125 -4.37 -11.54 21.62
CA LYS A 125 -4.86 -11.87 22.97
C LYS A 125 -5.88 -13.01 22.97
N ASN A 126 -6.87 -12.98 22.07
CA ASN A 126 -8.06 -13.84 22.18
C ASN A 126 -8.02 -15.11 21.31
N ASN A 127 -7.15 -15.18 20.30
CA ASN A 127 -7.08 -16.30 19.37
C ASN A 127 -6.24 -17.46 19.93
N LYS A 128 -6.88 -18.63 20.13
CA LYS A 128 -6.25 -19.84 20.68
C LYS A 128 -5.32 -20.60 19.71
N LYS A 129 -5.31 -20.25 18.41
CA LYS A 129 -4.36 -20.82 17.43
C LYS A 129 -2.92 -20.42 17.79
N THR A 130 -1.95 -21.18 17.32
CA THR A 130 -0.50 -20.91 17.49
C THR A 130 0.20 -20.78 16.13
N GLY A 131 1.46 -20.32 16.13
CA GLY A 131 2.32 -20.25 14.95
C GLY A 131 1.69 -19.54 13.73
N ALA A 132 1.94 -20.09 12.54
CA ALA A 132 1.43 -19.55 11.27
C ALA A 132 -0.11 -19.50 11.21
N ALA A 133 -0.81 -20.45 11.85
CA ALA A 133 -2.27 -20.48 11.88
C ALA A 133 -2.87 -19.32 12.70
N LYS A 134 -2.15 -18.82 13.72
CA LYS A 134 -2.52 -17.59 14.45
C LYS A 134 -2.28 -16.34 13.60
N GLN A 135 -1.12 -16.27 12.95
CA GLN A 135 -0.77 -15.16 12.04
C GLN A 135 -1.82 -15.01 10.93
N GLU A 136 -2.08 -16.07 10.16
CA GLU A 136 -3.05 -16.06 9.06
C GLU A 136 -4.43 -15.60 9.53
N ALA A 137 -4.91 -16.12 10.66
CA ALA A 137 -6.20 -15.75 11.22
C ALA A 137 -6.25 -14.28 11.65
N CYS A 138 -5.20 -13.74 12.26
CA CYS A 138 -5.16 -12.34 12.68
C CYS A 138 -5.01 -11.37 11.51
N MET A 139 -4.18 -11.69 10.51
CA MET A 139 -4.09 -10.88 9.29
C MET A 139 -5.43 -10.85 8.54
N ASN A 140 -6.10 -11.99 8.40
CA ASN A 140 -7.43 -12.07 7.80
C ASN A 140 -8.51 -11.28 8.57
N GLN A 141 -8.39 -11.14 9.90
CA GLN A 141 -9.26 -10.24 10.70
C GLN A 141 -8.92 -8.76 10.51
N ILE A 142 -7.63 -8.41 10.47
CA ILE A 142 -7.16 -7.02 10.26
C ILE A 142 -7.66 -6.50 8.93
N TYR A 143 -7.52 -7.30 7.87
CA TYR A 143 -8.18 -7.02 6.60
C TYR A 143 -9.67 -6.81 6.87
N GLY A 144 -10.43 -7.84 7.28
CA GLY A 144 -11.90 -7.75 7.41
C GLY A 144 -12.45 -6.55 8.20
N LYS A 145 -11.65 -5.90 9.07
CA LYS A 145 -12.02 -4.68 9.81
C LYS A 145 -11.50 -3.36 9.20
N CYS A 146 -10.27 -3.28 8.71
CA CYS A 146 -9.66 -1.99 8.28
C CYS A 146 -10.20 -1.51 6.93
N ILE A 147 -10.42 -2.48 6.06
CA ILE A 147 -11.07 -2.50 4.76
C ILE A 147 -12.09 -1.39 4.44
N GLY A 148 -13.05 -1.11 5.32
CA GLY A 148 -14.11 -0.13 5.05
C GLY A 148 -13.61 1.31 5.17
N SER A 149 -12.54 1.51 5.93
CA SER A 149 -11.91 2.82 6.16
C SER A 149 -11.23 3.36 4.91
N VAL A 150 -10.81 2.48 3.98
CA VAL A 150 -10.14 2.88 2.75
C VAL A 150 -11.15 3.03 1.61
N THR A 151 -11.58 4.26 1.45
CA THR A 151 -12.51 4.74 0.42
C THR A 151 -11.77 5.59 -0.62
N ARG A 152 -12.38 5.82 -1.78
CA ARG A 152 -11.83 6.75 -2.79
C ARG A 152 -11.62 8.15 -2.20
N LYS A 153 -12.53 8.61 -1.34
CA LYS A 153 -12.42 9.89 -0.58
C LYS A 153 -11.21 9.90 0.37
N PHE A 154 -10.91 8.79 1.03
CA PHE A 154 -9.73 8.66 1.89
C PHE A 154 -8.43 8.71 1.06
N VAL A 155 -8.35 7.96 -0.04
CA VAL A 155 -7.18 7.95 -0.93
C VAL A 155 -6.97 9.33 -1.58
N ASP A 156 -8.03 10.00 -2.01
CA ASP A 156 -7.99 11.39 -2.52
C ASP A 156 -7.49 12.39 -1.45
N LYS A 157 -7.94 12.27 -0.19
CA LYS A 157 -7.44 13.07 0.95
C LYS A 157 -5.94 12.86 1.16
N VAL A 158 -5.48 11.61 1.20
CA VAL A 158 -4.06 11.26 1.34
C VAL A 158 -3.27 11.87 0.17
N CYS A 159 -3.71 11.65 -1.06
CA CYS A 159 -3.08 12.17 -2.26
C CYS A 159 -2.96 13.70 -2.26
N LYS A 160 -4.03 14.43 -1.90
CA LYS A 160 -4.00 15.90 -1.73
C LYS A 160 -2.96 16.35 -0.70
N ALA A 161 -2.86 15.65 0.43
CA ALA A 161 -1.89 15.97 1.47
C ALA A 161 -0.44 15.70 1.03
N LEU A 162 -0.19 14.64 0.26
CA LEU A 162 1.11 14.34 -0.32
C LEU A 162 1.49 15.35 -1.41
N ALA A 163 0.57 15.65 -2.34
CA ALA A 163 0.77 16.66 -3.38
C ALA A 163 1.15 18.02 -2.79
N LYS A 164 0.52 18.44 -1.67
CA LYS A 164 0.90 19.68 -0.95
C LYS A 164 2.36 19.70 -0.45
N LYS A 165 3.00 18.55 -0.27
CA LYS A 165 4.42 18.45 0.15
C LYS A 165 5.40 18.37 -1.02
N MET A 166 4.92 18.16 -2.25
CA MET A 166 5.75 18.15 -3.45
C MET A 166 5.98 19.57 -3.99
N ASN A 167 7.13 19.82 -4.61
CA ASN A 167 7.36 20.99 -5.47
C ASN A 167 6.78 20.76 -6.88
N ALA A 168 6.86 21.74 -7.78
CA ALA A 168 6.30 21.63 -9.13
C ALA A 168 6.95 20.48 -9.94
N LYS A 169 8.27 20.32 -9.88
CA LYS A 169 9.01 19.25 -10.59
C LYS A 169 8.62 17.86 -10.09
N GLU A 170 8.70 17.63 -8.77
CA GLU A 170 8.30 16.37 -8.13
C GLU A 170 6.85 15.98 -8.46
N TRP A 171 5.95 16.97 -8.46
CA TRP A 171 4.54 16.76 -8.80
C TRP A 171 4.31 16.52 -10.30
N GLY A 172 5.09 17.17 -11.18
CA GLY A 172 5.12 16.87 -12.62
C GLY A 172 5.50 15.40 -12.88
N CYS A 173 6.59 14.94 -12.26
CA CYS A 173 7.00 13.53 -12.33
C CYS A 173 5.93 12.59 -11.78
N ALA A 174 5.30 12.95 -10.66
CA ALA A 174 4.18 12.17 -10.09
C ALA A 174 2.97 12.10 -11.05
N LYS A 175 2.66 13.20 -11.76
CA LYS A 175 1.61 13.21 -12.80
C LYS A 175 1.95 12.36 -14.01
N GLU A 176 3.23 12.26 -14.40
CA GLU A 176 3.63 11.48 -15.57
C GLU A 176 3.68 9.97 -15.29
N TYR A 177 4.29 9.56 -14.16
CA TYR A 177 4.61 8.15 -13.92
C TYR A 177 3.56 7.37 -13.13
N LEU A 178 2.80 8.00 -12.23
CA LEU A 178 1.77 7.28 -11.47
C LEU A 178 0.58 6.79 -12.32
N PRO A 179 0.12 7.48 -13.39
CA PRO A 179 -0.91 6.94 -14.30
C PRO A 179 -0.51 5.61 -14.96
N LYS A 180 0.80 5.33 -15.06
CA LYS A 180 1.34 4.08 -15.61
C LYS A 180 1.17 2.89 -14.66
N VAL A 181 0.71 3.12 -13.42
CA VAL A 181 0.49 2.08 -12.39
C VAL A 181 -0.88 2.14 -11.69
N VAL A 182 -1.58 3.27 -11.76
CA VAL A 182 -2.87 3.52 -11.14
C VAL A 182 -3.74 4.36 -12.09
N ASP A 183 -5.03 4.03 -12.24
CA ASP A 183 -6.02 4.95 -12.81
C ASP A 183 -6.26 6.13 -11.86
N VAL A 184 -5.76 7.28 -12.31
CA VAL A 184 -5.79 8.55 -11.57
C VAL A 184 -7.03 9.40 -11.87
N SER A 185 -7.81 9.06 -12.90
CA SER A 185 -8.91 9.89 -13.44
C SER A 185 -9.93 10.31 -12.38
N SER A 186 -10.21 9.38 -11.48
CA SER A 186 -11.17 9.49 -10.38
C SER A 186 -10.66 10.28 -9.16
N TYR A 187 -9.39 10.69 -9.15
CA TYR A 187 -8.75 11.38 -8.03
C TYR A 187 -8.57 12.86 -8.31
N SER A 188 -9.34 13.69 -7.61
CA SER A 188 -9.28 15.14 -7.75
C SER A 188 -7.93 15.75 -7.37
N CYS A 189 -7.08 15.04 -6.60
CA CYS A 189 -5.70 15.46 -6.37
C CYS A 189 -4.91 15.68 -7.68
N TYR A 190 -5.15 14.91 -8.75
CA TYR A 190 -4.44 15.06 -10.02
C TYR A 190 -4.70 16.39 -10.74
N LYS A 191 -5.82 17.03 -10.41
CA LYS A 191 -6.23 18.33 -10.94
C LYS A 191 -5.47 19.50 -10.28
N ILE A 192 -4.64 19.25 -9.26
CA ILE A 192 -3.79 20.28 -8.63
C ILE A 192 -2.73 20.79 -9.63
N VAL A 193 -2.74 22.08 -9.89
CA VAL A 193 -1.65 22.82 -10.58
C VAL A 193 -0.66 23.34 -9.52
N LYS A 194 0.62 23.46 -9.89
CA LYS A 194 1.74 23.90 -9.06
C LYS A 194 2.73 24.72 -9.87
#